data_AF-A0A1J3EL36-F1
#
_entry.id   AF-A0A1J3EL36-F1
#
_cell.length_a   1.000
_cell.length_b   1.000
_cell.length_c   1.000
_cell.angle_alpha   90.00
_cell.angle_beta   90.00
_cell.angle_gamma   90.00
#
_symmetry.space_group_name_H-M   'P 1'
#
loop_
_entity.id
_entity.type
_entity.pdbx_description
1 polymer ?
#
loop_
_entity_poly.entity_id
_entity_poly.type
_entity_poly.pdbx_seq_one_letter_code
_entity_poly.pdbx_strand_id
1 'polypeptide(L)'
;PIDEEARLRYPYIENTTGFPERTNEAAGSYAKACVDVADECQISAIDLWSRMQQIPNWQTECLWDGLHLSRIGNKVVFEEVAKKLKEEGIGAEDLLVDLPLIEDVDPNKPLKAFDEF
;
A
#
# COMPACT_ATOMS: atom_id res chain seq x y z
N PRO A 1 -8.83 4.37 4.76
CA PRO A 1 -10.29 4.28 5.02
C PRO A 1 -10.55 3.74 6.42
N ILE A 2 -11.71 4.01 7.00
CA ILE A 2 -12.11 3.54 8.34
C ILE A 2 -13.52 2.95 8.26
N ASP A 3 -13.72 1.74 8.78
CA ASP A 3 -15.07 1.20 8.99
C ASP A 3 -15.50 1.48 10.43
N GLU A 4 -16.33 2.51 10.60
CA GLU A 4 -16.81 3.00 11.89
C GLU A 4 -17.59 1.92 12.69
N GLU A 5 -18.37 1.07 12.01
CA GLU A 5 -19.14 0.00 12.65
C GLU A 5 -18.22 -1.09 13.20
N ALA A 6 -17.14 -1.40 12.50
CA ALA A 6 -16.10 -2.27 13.03
C ALA A 6 -15.27 -1.55 14.11
N ARG A 7 -15.06 -0.23 14.03
CA ARG A 7 -14.36 0.53 15.08
C ARG A 7 -15.11 0.58 16.41
N LEU A 8 -16.44 0.57 16.38
CA LEU A 8 -17.27 0.42 17.57
C LEU A 8 -17.12 -0.95 18.21
N ARG A 9 -16.96 -2.01 17.41
CA ARG A 9 -16.84 -3.41 17.87
C ARG A 9 -15.45 -3.77 18.35
N TYR A 10 -14.41 -3.23 17.72
CA TYR A 10 -13.02 -3.57 17.96
C TYR A 10 -12.19 -2.35 18.40
N PRO A 11 -12.62 -1.56 19.39
CA PRO A 11 -12.01 -0.26 19.68
C PRO A 11 -10.54 -0.43 20.13
N TYR A 12 -9.71 0.59 19.85
CA TYR A 12 -8.27 0.55 20.20
C TYR A 12 -8.06 0.55 21.74
N ILE A 13 -8.94 1.26 22.45
CA ILE A 13 -9.04 1.32 23.90
C ILE A 13 -10.51 1.14 24.29
N GLU A 14 -10.80 0.99 25.58
CA GLU A 14 -12.19 0.91 26.06
C GLU A 14 -13.03 2.10 25.56
N ASN A 15 -14.13 1.81 24.86
CA ASN A 15 -15.01 2.83 24.30
C ASN A 15 -16.13 3.17 25.28
N THR A 16 -15.91 4.17 26.12
CA THR A 16 -16.90 4.66 27.09
C THR A 16 -17.92 5.62 26.47
N THR A 17 -17.64 6.14 25.27
CA THR A 17 -18.45 7.17 24.63
C THR A 17 -19.54 6.60 23.71
N GLY A 18 -19.36 5.37 23.24
CA GLY A 18 -20.24 4.74 22.26
C GLY A 18 -20.09 5.28 20.83
N PHE A 19 -19.10 6.15 20.59
CA PHE A 19 -18.79 6.69 19.26
C PHE A 19 -17.50 6.06 18.71
N PRO A 20 -17.35 5.95 17.38
CA PRO A 20 -16.11 5.47 16.80
C PRO A 20 -14.99 6.50 17.08
N GLU A 21 -13.83 6.00 17.51
CA GLU A 21 -12.67 6.84 17.86
C GLU A 21 -12.01 7.54 16.64
N ARG A 22 -12.30 7.05 15.44
CA ARG A 22 -11.86 7.54 14.13
C ARG A 22 -13.04 7.48 13.19
N THR A 23 -13.14 8.45 12.29
CA THR A 23 -14.18 8.49 11.26
C THR A 23 -13.60 8.35 9.87
N ASN A 24 -14.39 7.80 8.95
CA ASN A 24 -13.96 7.70 7.55
C ASN A 24 -13.87 9.08 6.89
N GLU A 25 -14.73 10.01 7.32
CA GLU A 25 -14.72 11.41 6.87
C GLU A 25 -13.41 12.12 7.25
N ALA A 26 -12.97 11.99 8.51
CA ALA A 26 -11.71 12.57 8.96
C ALA A 26 -10.52 11.94 8.20
N ALA A 27 -10.54 10.62 8.00
CA ALA A 27 -9.53 9.93 7.20
C ALA A 27 -9.49 10.44 5.75
N GLY A 28 -10.65 10.70 5.13
CA GLY A 28 -10.74 11.28 3.79
C GLY A 28 -10.22 12.70 3.71
N SER A 29 -10.52 13.52 4.73
CA SER A 29 -10.02 14.90 4.82
C SER A 29 -8.50 14.92 4.94
N TYR A 30 -7.93 14.02 5.75
CA TYR A 30 -6.49 13.87 5.88
C TYR A 30 -5.84 13.32 4.61
N ALA A 31 -6.44 12.32 3.96
CA ALA A 31 -5.97 11.80 2.67
C ALA A 31 -5.92 12.89 1.60
N LYS A 32 -6.97 13.72 1.51
CA LYS A 32 -6.99 14.88 0.61
C LYS A 32 -5.85 15.85 0.91
N ALA A 33 -5.63 16.21 2.17
CA ALA A 33 -4.54 17.10 2.54
C ALA A 33 -3.17 16.52 2.16
N CYS A 34 -2.93 15.22 2.33
CA CYS A 34 -1.69 14.57 1.89
C CYS A 34 -1.50 14.64 0.37
N VAL A 35 -2.57 14.47 -0.42
CA VAL A 35 -2.51 14.58 -1.89
C VAL A 35 -2.23 16.01 -2.31
N ASP A 36 -2.89 16.99 -1.69
CA ASP A 36 -2.67 18.42 -1.98
C ASP A 36 -1.21 18.81 -1.69
N VAL A 37 -0.63 18.36 -0.56
CA VAL A 37 0.80 18.59 -0.24
C VAL A 37 1.74 17.90 -1.24
N ALA A 38 1.41 16.68 -1.68
CA ALA A 38 2.21 15.98 -2.67
C ALA A 38 2.25 16.73 -4.01
N ASP A 39 1.12 17.29 -4.42
CA ASP A 39 1.03 18.17 -5.60
C ASP A 39 1.86 19.45 -5.40
N GLU A 40 1.75 20.12 -4.25
CA GLU A 40 2.58 21.30 -3.93
C GLU A 40 4.08 21.00 -4.00
N CYS A 41 4.50 19.82 -3.51
CA CYS A 41 5.88 19.36 -3.54
C CYS A 41 6.32 18.76 -4.88
N GLN A 42 5.40 18.60 -5.85
CA GLN A 42 5.65 17.92 -7.12
C GLN A 42 6.20 16.50 -6.93
N ILE A 43 5.66 15.77 -5.94
CA ILE A 43 6.00 14.37 -5.67
C ILE A 43 4.80 13.47 -5.94
N SER A 44 5.09 12.24 -6.35
CA SER A 44 4.05 11.24 -6.60
C SER A 44 3.37 10.77 -5.31
N ALA A 45 2.04 10.69 -5.33
CA ALA A 45 1.22 10.18 -4.24
C ALA A 45 0.19 9.16 -4.73
N ILE A 46 -0.28 8.33 -3.79
CA ILE A 46 -1.31 7.31 -4.01
C ILE A 46 -2.48 7.58 -3.06
N ASP A 47 -3.63 7.94 -3.62
CA ASP A 47 -4.87 8.13 -2.86
C ASP A 47 -5.60 6.80 -2.62
N LEU A 48 -5.09 6.02 -1.66
CA LEU A 48 -5.69 4.76 -1.25
C LEU A 48 -7.10 4.95 -0.67
N TRP A 49 -7.40 6.11 -0.09
CA TRP A 49 -8.71 6.38 0.48
C TRP A 49 -9.78 6.41 -0.60
N SER A 50 -9.59 7.24 -1.62
CA SER A 50 -10.52 7.31 -2.76
C SER A 50 -10.57 6.00 -3.51
N ARG A 51 -9.42 5.33 -3.69
CA ARG A 51 -9.35 4.07 -4.45
C ARG A 51 -10.15 2.95 -3.82
N MET A 52 -10.00 2.73 -2.51
CA MET A 52 -10.73 1.66 -1.82
C MET A 52 -12.24 1.90 -1.83
N GLN A 53 -12.70 3.16 -1.77
CA GLN A 53 -14.14 3.46 -1.78
C GLN A 53 -14.85 3.10 -3.10
N GLN A 54 -14.10 2.88 -4.19
CA GLN A 54 -14.66 2.41 -5.46
C GLN A 54 -15.01 0.92 -5.43
N ILE A 55 -14.59 0.19 -4.39
CA ILE A 55 -14.87 -1.24 -4.22
C ILE A 55 -16.21 -1.39 -3.48
N PRO A 56 -17.17 -2.17 -4.02
CA PRO A 56 -18.40 -2.48 -3.31
C PRO A 56 -18.10 -3.11 -1.94
N ASN A 57 -18.77 -2.62 -0.90
CA ASN A 57 -18.58 -3.08 0.48
C ASN A 57 -17.11 -2.96 0.97
N TRP A 58 -16.37 -1.95 0.51
CA TRP A 58 -14.97 -1.75 0.87
C TRP A 58 -14.70 -1.80 2.38
N GLN A 59 -15.66 -1.40 3.22
CA GLN A 59 -15.56 -1.43 4.67
C GLN A 59 -15.18 -2.82 5.17
N THR A 60 -15.90 -3.84 4.72
CA THR A 60 -15.72 -5.23 5.16
C THR A 60 -14.83 -6.04 4.22
N GLU A 61 -14.75 -5.65 2.94
CA GLU A 61 -13.91 -6.33 1.97
C GLU A 61 -12.45 -5.90 2.11
N CYS A 62 -12.16 -4.60 2.27
CA CYS A 62 -10.79 -4.08 2.32
C CYS A 62 -10.21 -4.00 3.73
N LEU A 63 -11.03 -4.00 4.78
CA LEU A 63 -10.58 -3.92 6.18
C LEU A 63 -10.99 -5.17 6.95
N TRP A 64 -10.14 -5.60 7.88
CA TRP A 64 -10.35 -6.79 8.71
C TRP A 64 -11.11 -6.46 10.01
N ASP A 65 -10.64 -5.43 10.73
CA ASP A 65 -11.17 -4.99 12.03
C ASP A 65 -11.63 -3.51 12.00
N GLY A 66 -11.85 -3.01 10.79
CA GLY A 66 -12.18 -1.62 10.49
C GLY A 66 -11.02 -0.64 10.49
N LEU A 67 -9.79 -1.12 10.68
CA LEU A 67 -8.57 -0.32 10.52
C LEU A 67 -7.50 -1.06 9.70
N HIS A 68 -7.14 -2.27 10.09
CA HIS A 68 -6.11 -3.05 9.41
C HIS A 68 -6.63 -3.63 8.10
N LEU A 69 -5.75 -3.67 7.10
CA LEU A 69 -6.10 -4.15 5.77
C LEU A 69 -6.36 -5.66 5.77
N SER A 70 -7.42 -6.06 5.09
CA SER A 70 -7.67 -7.45 4.73
C SER A 70 -6.70 -7.92 3.63
N ARG A 71 -6.81 -9.18 3.18
CA ARG A 71 -6.11 -9.65 1.98
C ARG A 71 -6.46 -8.82 0.73
N ILE A 72 -7.72 -8.43 0.58
CA ILE A 72 -8.19 -7.62 -0.55
C ILE A 72 -7.66 -6.19 -0.41
N GLY A 73 -7.70 -5.60 0.80
CA GLY A 73 -7.13 -4.28 1.06
C GLY A 73 -5.63 -4.22 0.75
N ASN A 74 -4.86 -5.22 1.18
CA ASN A 74 -3.43 -5.32 0.86
C ASN A 74 -3.18 -5.48 -0.65
N LYS A 75 -4.03 -6.24 -1.35
CA LYS A 75 -3.93 -6.39 -2.81
C LYS A 75 -4.11 -5.04 -3.51
N VAL A 76 -5.09 -4.21 -3.09
CA VAL A 76 -5.28 -2.86 -3.64
C VAL A 76 -4.02 -2.01 -3.44
N VAL A 77 -3.45 -2.02 -2.24
CA VAL A 77 -2.20 -1.28 -1.97
C VAL A 77 -1.08 -1.75 -2.89
N PHE A 78 -0.88 -3.06 -3.02
CA PHE A 78 0.15 -3.63 -3.90
C PHE A 78 -0.04 -3.17 -5.36
N GLU A 79 -1.25 -3.27 -5.90
CA GLU A 79 -1.53 -2.91 -7.29
C GLU A 79 -1.29 -1.42 -7.56
N GLU A 80 -1.74 -0.53 -6.66
CA GLU A 80 -1.54 0.91 -6.81
C GLU A 80 -0.06 1.32 -6.65
N VAL A 81 0.65 0.72 -5.68
CA VAL A 81 2.09 0.98 -5.48
C VAL A 81 2.91 0.47 -6.66
N ALA A 82 2.72 -0.78 -7.08
CA ALA A 82 3.45 -1.34 -8.22
C ALA A 82 3.20 -0.55 -9.51
N LYS A 83 1.94 -0.14 -9.75
CA LYS A 83 1.60 0.73 -10.88
C LYS A 83 2.32 2.07 -10.80
N LYS A 84 2.31 2.73 -9.65
CA LYS A 84 2.94 4.05 -9.47
C LYS A 84 4.46 3.96 -9.63
N LEU A 85 5.10 2.96 -9.03
CA LEU A 85 6.54 2.71 -9.18
C LEU A 85 6.92 2.50 -10.66
N LYS A 86 6.11 1.74 -11.40
CA LYS A 86 6.30 1.57 -12.85
C LYS A 86 6.14 2.88 -13.64
N GLU A 87 5.17 3.73 -13.30
CA GLU A 87 5.01 5.05 -13.91
C GLU A 87 6.25 5.95 -13.68
N GLU A 88 6.96 5.75 -12.57
CA GLU A 88 8.21 6.45 -12.21
C GLU A 88 9.48 5.76 -12.76
N GLY A 89 9.36 4.70 -13.57
CA GLY A 89 10.51 4.00 -14.16
C GLY A 89 11.29 3.10 -13.21
N ILE A 90 10.68 2.70 -12.09
CA ILE A 90 11.22 1.74 -11.12
C ILE A 90 10.31 0.50 -11.03
N GLY A 91 9.78 0.07 -12.18
CA GLY A 91 9.03 -1.17 -12.32
C GLY A 91 9.92 -2.38 -12.04
N ALA A 92 9.31 -3.50 -11.65
CA ALA A 92 10.06 -4.73 -11.39
C ALA A 92 10.82 -5.22 -12.63
N GLU A 93 10.30 -4.91 -13.82
CA GLU A 93 10.95 -5.16 -15.12
C GLU A 93 12.12 -4.21 -15.43
N ASP A 94 12.19 -3.05 -14.78
CA ASP A 94 13.24 -2.03 -14.98
C ASP A 94 14.39 -2.22 -13.99
N LEU A 95 14.18 -2.99 -12.92
CA LEU A 95 15.21 -3.31 -11.94
C LEU A 95 16.22 -4.28 -12.52
N LEU A 96 17.49 -3.86 -12.53
CA LEU A 96 18.60 -4.76 -12.83
C LEU A 96 18.71 -5.80 -11.71
N VAL A 97 19.02 -7.03 -12.10
CA VAL A 97 19.44 -8.04 -11.12
C VAL A 97 20.76 -7.56 -10.54
N ASP A 98 20.94 -7.62 -9.21
CA ASP A 98 22.16 -7.12 -8.54
C ASP A 98 23.33 -8.11 -8.60
N LEU A 99 23.04 -9.40 -8.80
CA LEU A 99 24.00 -10.50 -8.76
C LEU A 99 23.69 -11.50 -9.87
N PRO A 100 24.70 -12.26 -10.35
CA PRO A 100 24.48 -13.32 -11.31
C PRO A 100 23.42 -14.31 -10.84
N LEU A 101 22.60 -14.80 -11.77
CA LEU A 101 21.65 -15.85 -11.44
C LEU A 101 22.43 -17.10 -11.04
N ILE A 102 21.92 -17.85 -10.05
CA ILE A 102 22.61 -19.04 -9.54
C ILE A 102 22.86 -20.09 -10.64
N GLU A 103 22.02 -20.09 -11.68
CA GLU A 103 22.15 -20.94 -12.87
C GLU A 103 23.34 -20.57 -13.76
N ASP A 104 23.81 -19.32 -13.68
CA ASP A 104 24.95 -18.80 -14.44
C ASP A 104 26.28 -18.97 -13.67
N VAL A 105 26.23 -19.40 -12.41
CA VAL A 105 27.42 -19.58 -11.56
C VAL A 105 28.03 -20.96 -11.76
N ASP A 106 29.16 -21.05 -12.47
CA ASP A 106 29.99 -22.28 -12.50
C ASP A 106 30.52 -22.58 -11.09
N PRO A 107 30.15 -23.71 -10.45
CA PRO A 107 30.58 -24.02 -9.09
C PRO A 107 32.10 -24.20 -8.96
N ASN A 108 32.79 -24.51 -10.06
CA ASN A 108 34.25 -24.64 -10.06
C ASN A 108 34.95 -23.30 -10.35
N LYS A 109 34.23 -22.30 -10.87
CA LYS A 109 34.75 -20.96 -11.22
C LYS A 109 33.73 -19.85 -10.91
N PRO A 110 33.25 -19.74 -9.67
CA PRO A 110 32.09 -18.92 -9.34
C PRO A 110 32.31 -17.41 -9.59
N LEU A 111 33.55 -16.94 -9.51
CA LEU A 111 33.89 -15.53 -9.73
C LEU A 111 33.69 -15.08 -11.18
N LYS A 112 33.70 -16.00 -12.16
CA LYS A 112 33.52 -15.63 -13.58
C LYS A 112 32.14 -15.10 -13.91
N ALA A 113 31.12 -15.51 -13.16
CA ALA A 113 29.76 -15.05 -13.38
C ALA A 113 29.60 -13.54 -13.14
N PHE A 114 30.55 -12.92 -12.41
CA PHE A 114 30.57 -11.49 -12.13
C PHE A 114 31.32 -10.66 -13.19
N ASP A 115 32.00 -11.30 -14.16
CA ASP A 115 32.80 -10.59 -15.18
C ASP A 115 31.93 -9.92 -16.25
N GLU A 116 30.69 -10.39 -16.45
CA GLU A 116 29.70 -9.88 -17.43
C GLU A 116 28.62 -9.01 -16.79
N PHE A 117 28.78 -8.70 -15.49
CA PHE A 117 27.84 -7.98 -14.64
C PHE A 117 28.24 -6.52 -14.42
#